data_AF-D1JG69-F1
#
_entry.id   AF-D1JG69-F1
#
_cell.length_a   1.000
_cell.length_b   1.000
_cell.length_c   1.000
_cell.angle_alpha   90.00
_cell.angle_beta   90.00
_cell.angle_gamma   90.00
#
_symmetry.space_group_name_H-M   'P 1'
#
loop_
_entity.id
_entity.type
_entity.pdbx_description
1 polymer ?
#
loop_
_entity_poly.entity_id
_entity_poly.type
_entity_poly.pdbx_seq_one_letter_code
_entity_poly.pdbx_strand_id
1 'polypeptide(L)'
;MVPDILLPLIVVGLAELGDKTQLSTLLLASKTDKHLHLLLGIILAFLIVDGIAILAGEWITDIAPRELIKMLSGAIFIIFGLVTLIFRNKREEIKTKYHFENPFYSGFILIFVSEWGDKTQIATGLFATQYNGLMVLTGVIIALSLLSVIAIYSGKFISDKVTRETLTKLTGFLFISMGVLFFLF
;
A
#
# COMPACT_ATOMS: atom_id res chain seq x y z
N MET A 1 19.79 -2.37 -6.81
CA MET A 1 19.80 -2.82 -5.40
C MET A 1 19.20 -1.77 -4.47
N VAL A 2 19.82 -0.60 -4.27
CA VAL A 2 19.26 0.45 -3.40
C VAL A 2 17.94 1.04 -3.95
N PRO A 3 17.82 1.35 -5.26
CA PRO A 3 16.56 1.85 -5.82
C PRO A 3 15.40 0.85 -5.71
N ASP A 4 15.68 -0.45 -5.89
CA ASP A 4 14.71 -1.56 -5.83
C ASP A 4 14.00 -1.66 -4.47
N ILE A 5 14.64 -1.20 -3.39
CA ILE A 5 14.04 -1.15 -2.04
C ILE A 5 13.42 0.23 -1.80
N LEU A 6 14.16 1.31 -2.08
CA LEU A 6 13.76 2.66 -1.70
C LEU A 6 12.56 3.18 -2.50
N LEU A 7 12.46 2.88 -3.80
CA LEU A 7 11.35 3.36 -4.62
C LEU A 7 10.01 2.76 -4.17
N PRO A 8 9.85 1.43 -4.05
CA PRO A 8 8.61 0.86 -3.55
C PRO A 8 8.30 1.31 -2.11
N LEU A 9 9.32 1.40 -1.25
CA LEU A 9 9.16 1.86 0.13
C LEU A 9 8.57 3.27 0.19
N ILE A 10 9.11 4.21 -0.60
CA ILE A 10 8.65 5.61 -0.61
C ILE A 10 7.28 5.70 -1.31
N VAL A 11 7.12 5.04 -2.46
CA VAL A 11 5.92 5.14 -3.27
C VAL A 11 4.72 4.52 -2.56
N VAL A 12 4.85 3.27 -2.11
CA VAL A 12 3.78 2.59 -1.37
C VAL A 12 3.60 3.21 0.00
N GLY A 13 4.68 3.57 0.68
CA GLY A 13 4.62 4.21 1.99
C GLY A 13 3.87 5.54 1.99
N LEU A 14 4.12 6.39 0.99
CA LEU A 14 3.40 7.66 0.82
C LEU A 14 1.97 7.46 0.32
N ALA A 15 1.76 6.49 -0.57
CA ALA A 15 0.43 6.17 -1.09
C ALA A 15 -0.52 5.68 0.01
N GLU A 16 0.01 4.95 0.98
CA GLU A 16 -0.77 4.37 2.08
C GLU A 16 -0.79 5.24 3.34
N LEU A 17 0.00 6.33 3.36
CA LEU A 17 0.00 7.30 4.46
C LEU A 17 -1.36 7.98 4.60
N GLY A 18 -1.98 7.81 5.76
CA GLY A 18 -3.28 8.38 6.06
C GLY A 18 -4.45 7.73 5.32
N ASP A 19 -4.28 6.56 4.69
CA ASP A 19 -5.37 5.90 3.98
C ASP A 19 -6.38 5.17 4.92
N LYS A 20 -7.41 4.58 4.32
CA LYS A 20 -8.50 3.80 4.93
C LYS A 20 -7.98 2.67 5.82
N THR A 21 -6.91 2.01 5.42
CA THR A 21 -6.32 0.87 6.15
C THR A 21 -5.60 1.31 7.41
N GLN A 22 -4.91 2.47 7.38
CA GLN A 22 -4.33 3.08 8.59
C GLN A 22 -5.39 3.51 9.60
N LEU A 23 -6.46 4.17 9.15
CA LEU A 23 -7.55 4.56 10.05
C LEU A 23 -8.25 3.34 10.65
N SER A 24 -8.49 2.31 9.85
CA SER A 24 -9.12 1.07 10.31
C SER A 24 -8.23 0.32 11.29
N THR A 25 -6.92 0.31 11.05
CA THR A 25 -5.91 -0.23 11.99
C THR A 25 -5.94 0.52 13.31
N LEU A 26 -5.96 1.86 13.28
CA LEU A 26 -6.09 2.69 14.47
C LEU A 26 -7.39 2.38 15.26
N LEU A 27 -8.50 2.22 14.55
CA LEU A 27 -9.80 1.88 15.16
C LEU A 27 -9.78 0.48 15.81
N LEU A 28 -9.17 -0.52 15.16
CA LEU A 28 -9.00 -1.84 15.75
C LEU A 28 -8.07 -1.81 16.96
N ALA A 29 -6.97 -1.06 16.88
CA ALA A 29 -6.03 -0.88 18.00
C ALA A 29 -6.72 -0.25 19.22
N SER A 30 -7.66 0.68 19.04
CA SER A 30 -8.42 1.27 20.15
C SER A 30 -9.38 0.31 20.86
N LYS A 31 -9.62 -0.87 20.29
CA LYS A 31 -10.57 -1.87 20.80
C LYS A 31 -9.87 -3.12 21.35
N THR A 32 -8.53 -3.11 21.45
CA THR A 32 -7.77 -4.23 21.97
C THR A 32 -6.46 -3.81 22.62
N ASP A 33 -6.12 -4.44 23.73
CA ASP A 33 -4.83 -4.25 24.40
C ASP A 33 -3.73 -5.16 23.81
N LYS A 34 -4.09 -6.16 23.00
CA LYS A 34 -3.12 -7.13 22.42
C LYS A 34 -2.54 -6.60 21.10
N HIS A 35 -1.90 -5.43 21.15
CA HIS A 35 -1.35 -4.72 19.99
C HIS A 35 -0.39 -5.54 19.13
N LEU A 36 0.46 -6.39 19.76
CA LEU A 36 1.36 -7.27 19.01
C LEU A 36 0.61 -8.31 18.17
N HIS A 37 -0.49 -8.87 18.69
CA HIS A 37 -1.27 -9.86 17.95
C HIS A 37 -1.97 -9.22 16.75
N LEU A 38 -2.49 -8.00 16.94
CA LEU A 38 -3.04 -7.19 15.85
C LEU A 38 -1.98 -6.91 14.78
N LEU A 39 -0.79 -6.44 15.18
CA LEU A 39 0.31 -6.13 14.27
C LEU A 39 0.76 -7.35 13.47
N LEU A 40 0.91 -8.51 14.11
CA LEU A 40 1.29 -9.76 13.42
C LEU A 40 0.26 -10.18 12.37
N GLY A 41 -1.04 -10.03 12.67
CA GLY A 41 -2.11 -10.31 11.70
C GLY A 41 -2.05 -9.37 10.50
N ILE A 42 -1.80 -8.09 10.73
CA ILE A 42 -1.66 -7.07 9.69
C ILE A 42 -0.44 -7.34 8.80
N ILE A 43 0.74 -7.58 9.40
CA ILE A 43 1.97 -7.86 8.65
C ILE A 43 1.81 -9.13 7.82
N LEU A 44 1.18 -10.17 8.37
CA LEU A 44 0.93 -11.40 7.62
C LEU A 44 -0.01 -11.15 6.43
N ALA A 45 -1.03 -10.31 6.58
CA ALA A 45 -1.92 -9.97 5.47
C ALA A 45 -1.16 -9.24 4.36
N PHE A 46 -0.36 -8.22 4.69
CA PHE A 46 0.48 -7.52 3.71
C PHE A 46 1.46 -8.47 3.01
N LEU A 47 2.15 -9.35 3.75
CA LEU A 47 3.05 -10.35 3.16
C LEU A 47 2.36 -11.22 2.11
N ILE A 48 1.10 -11.63 2.35
CA ILE A 48 0.36 -12.45 1.40
C ILE A 48 -0.12 -11.61 0.21
N VAL A 49 -0.75 -10.47 0.46
CA VAL A 49 -1.34 -9.62 -0.58
C VAL A 49 -0.24 -9.09 -1.52
N ASP A 50 0.82 -8.50 -0.96
CA ASP A 50 1.95 -8.00 -1.74
C ASP A 50 2.79 -9.12 -2.33
N GLY A 51 2.95 -10.24 -1.62
CA GLY A 51 3.63 -11.42 -2.15
C GLY A 51 2.94 -11.96 -3.42
N ILE A 52 1.61 -12.06 -3.41
CA ILE A 52 0.83 -12.44 -4.60
C ILE A 52 1.03 -11.44 -5.74
N ALA A 53 1.01 -10.14 -5.44
CA ALA A 53 1.20 -9.10 -6.44
C ALA A 53 2.58 -9.18 -7.11
N ILE A 54 3.62 -9.42 -6.32
CA ILE A 54 5.00 -9.56 -6.80
C ILE A 54 5.15 -10.81 -7.66
N LEU A 55 4.64 -11.95 -7.20
CA LEU A 55 4.65 -13.19 -7.98
C LEU A 55 3.90 -13.02 -9.31
N ALA A 56 2.76 -12.32 -9.31
CA ALA A 56 2.04 -12.00 -10.53
C ALA A 56 2.84 -11.07 -11.45
N GLY A 57 3.51 -10.06 -10.90
CA GLY A 57 4.38 -9.15 -11.64
C GLY A 57 5.56 -9.88 -12.29
N GLU A 58 6.27 -10.71 -11.54
CA GLU A 58 7.37 -11.54 -12.07
C GLU A 58 6.86 -12.49 -13.15
N TRP A 59 5.71 -13.14 -12.94
CA TRP A 59 5.12 -14.02 -13.94
C TRP A 59 4.75 -13.28 -15.25
N ILE A 60 4.31 -12.03 -15.16
CA ILE A 60 4.04 -11.18 -16.34
C ILE A 60 5.35 -10.91 -17.11
N THR A 61 6.49 -10.77 -16.44
CA THR A 61 7.78 -10.53 -17.11
C THR A 61 8.26 -11.69 -17.96
N ASP A 62 7.83 -12.92 -17.64
CA ASP A 62 8.19 -14.11 -18.41
C ASP A 62 7.35 -14.27 -19.69
N ILE A 63 6.17 -13.63 -19.75
CA ILE A 63 5.18 -13.83 -20.82
C ILE A 63 5.10 -12.62 -21.76
N ALA A 64 5.27 -11.40 -21.25
CA ALA A 64 5.02 -10.18 -22.01
C ALA A 64 6.32 -9.49 -22.47
N PRO A 65 6.33 -8.87 -23.67
CA PRO A 65 7.48 -8.10 -24.14
C PRO A 65 7.71 -6.86 -23.27
N ARG A 66 8.98 -6.51 -23.08
CA ARG A 66 9.42 -5.45 -22.15
C ARG A 66 8.79 -4.09 -22.50
N GLU A 67 8.61 -3.79 -23.77
CA GLU A 67 7.99 -2.56 -24.27
C GLU A 67 6.51 -2.46 -23.86
N LEU A 68 5.78 -3.58 -23.91
CA LEU A 68 4.38 -3.63 -23.48
C LEU A 68 4.26 -3.44 -21.98
N ILE A 69 5.12 -4.09 -21.19
CA ILE A 69 5.14 -3.95 -19.73
C ILE A 69 5.38 -2.50 -19.34
N LYS A 70 6.38 -1.84 -19.94
CA LYS A 70 6.68 -0.43 -19.67
C LYS A 70 5.51 0.49 -20.01
N MET A 71 4.92 0.32 -21.20
CA MET A 71 3.79 1.12 -21.66
C MET A 71 2.57 0.94 -20.75
N LEU A 72 2.21 -0.30 -20.41
CA LEU A 72 1.05 -0.59 -19.56
C LEU A 72 1.27 -0.10 -18.13
N SER A 73 2.45 -0.37 -17.56
CA SER A 73 2.77 0.05 -16.20
C SER A 73 2.77 1.58 -16.10
N GLY A 74 3.39 2.26 -17.06
CA GLY A 74 3.39 3.73 -17.15
C GLY A 74 1.97 4.30 -17.25
N ALA A 75 1.13 3.71 -18.10
CA ALA A 75 -0.27 4.11 -18.23
C ALA A 75 -1.06 3.90 -16.92
N ILE A 76 -0.91 2.76 -16.25
CA ILE A 76 -1.60 2.46 -14.99
C ILE A 76 -1.19 3.46 -13.90
N PHE A 77 0.10 3.75 -13.75
CA PHE A 77 0.60 4.73 -12.79
C PHE A 77 0.05 6.14 -13.06
N ILE A 78 0.04 6.59 -14.32
CA ILE A 78 -0.57 7.89 -14.67
C ILE A 78 -2.06 7.90 -14.36
N ILE A 79 -2.79 6.83 -14.70
CA ILE A 79 -4.22 6.71 -14.41
C ILE A 79 -4.47 6.78 -12.90
N PHE A 80 -3.75 6.03 -12.07
CA PHE A 80 -3.89 6.10 -10.62
C PHE A 80 -3.55 7.48 -10.07
N GLY A 81 -2.52 8.14 -10.60
CA GLY A 81 -2.18 9.49 -10.20
C GLY A 81 -3.27 10.50 -10.53
N LEU A 82 -3.82 10.48 -11.75
CA LEU A 82 -4.92 11.33 -12.17
C LEU A 82 -6.21 11.03 -11.38
N VAL A 83 -6.56 9.76 -11.22
CA VAL A 83 -7.73 9.32 -10.44
C VAL A 83 -7.59 9.80 -8.99
N THR A 84 -6.42 9.65 -8.38
CA THR A 84 -6.15 10.12 -7.00
C THR A 84 -6.32 11.64 -6.87
N LEU A 85 -5.91 12.42 -7.88
CA LEU A 85 -6.03 13.89 -7.87
C LEU A 85 -7.47 14.37 -8.14
N ILE A 86 -8.19 13.72 -9.04
CA ILE A 86 -9.55 14.09 -9.46
C ILE A 86 -10.58 13.61 -8.43
N PHE A 87 -10.52 12.32 -8.09
CA PHE A 87 -11.41 11.70 -7.13
C PHE A 87 -10.80 11.82 -5.74
N ARG A 88 -10.91 13.02 -5.19
CA ARG A 88 -10.52 13.31 -3.81
C ARG A 88 -11.48 12.56 -2.87
N ASN A 89 -11.07 11.36 -2.45
CA ASN A 89 -11.93 10.47 -1.69
C ASN A 89 -12.38 11.14 -0.39
N LYS A 90 -13.69 11.26 -0.17
CA LYS A 90 -14.22 11.56 1.17
C LYS A 90 -13.88 10.36 2.06
N ARG A 91 -13.65 10.56 3.37
CA ARG A 91 -13.43 9.43 4.31
C ARG A 91 -14.58 8.44 4.15
N GLU A 92 -14.33 7.29 3.53
CA GLU A 92 -15.11 6.10 3.82
C GLU A 92 -14.61 5.60 5.16
N GLU A 93 -15.32 5.96 6.22
CA GLU A 93 -15.16 5.24 7.48
C GLU A 93 -15.68 3.82 7.26
N ILE A 94 -14.75 2.88 7.14
CA ILE A 94 -15.08 1.47 7.21
C ILE A 94 -15.62 1.27 8.64
N LYS A 95 -16.96 1.20 8.78
CA LYS A 95 -17.57 0.69 10.01
C LYS A 95 -16.96 -0.69 10.21
N THR A 96 -16.18 -0.89 11.27
CA THR A 96 -15.47 -2.14 11.54
C THR A 96 -16.51 -3.26 11.70
N LYS A 97 -16.88 -3.91 10.61
CA LYS A 97 -17.81 -5.03 10.56
C LYS A 97 -17.11 -6.34 10.94
N TYR A 98 -15.78 -6.32 10.89
CA TYR A 98 -14.88 -7.40 11.28
C TYR A 98 -14.42 -7.19 12.73
N HIS A 99 -15.25 -7.66 13.68
CA HIS A 99 -14.87 -7.77 15.08
C HIS A 99 -14.80 -9.26 15.44
N PHE A 100 -13.60 -9.81 15.41
CA PHE A 100 -13.31 -11.12 15.97
C PHE A 100 -12.77 -10.97 17.39
N GLU A 101 -13.03 -11.95 18.25
CA GLU A 101 -12.49 -11.99 19.62
C GLU A 101 -10.95 -11.97 19.63
N ASN A 102 -10.32 -12.52 18.58
CA ASN A 102 -8.88 -12.49 18.42
C ASN A 102 -8.44 -11.31 17.52
N PRO A 103 -7.69 -10.34 18.07
CA PRO A 103 -7.17 -9.19 17.34
C PRO A 103 -6.33 -9.53 16.12
N PHE A 104 -5.65 -10.69 16.14
CA PHE A 104 -4.89 -11.18 15.00
C PHE A 104 -5.80 -11.37 13.78
N TYR A 105 -6.91 -12.10 13.91
CA TYR A 105 -7.83 -12.35 12.80
C TYR A 105 -8.55 -11.07 12.36
N SER A 106 -8.88 -10.19 13.31
CA SER A 106 -9.47 -8.88 13.01
C SER A 106 -8.54 -8.04 12.12
N GLY A 107 -7.26 -7.93 12.48
CA GLY A 107 -6.27 -7.22 11.66
C GLY A 107 -6.03 -7.89 10.32
N PHE A 108 -5.81 -9.20 10.33
CA PHE A 108 -5.54 -9.99 9.13
C PHE A 108 -6.65 -9.87 8.10
N ILE A 109 -7.91 -10.17 8.47
CA ILE A 109 -9.03 -10.17 7.53
C ILE A 109 -9.32 -8.76 7.01
N LEU A 110 -9.27 -7.77 7.89
CA LEU A 110 -9.50 -6.38 7.49
C LEU A 110 -8.49 -5.94 6.41
N ILE A 111 -7.19 -6.12 6.67
CA ILE A 111 -6.14 -5.70 5.73
C ILE A 111 -6.19 -6.54 4.47
N PHE A 112 -6.30 -7.86 4.60
CA PHE A 112 -6.36 -8.76 3.45
C PHE A 112 -7.49 -8.38 2.49
N VAL A 113 -8.69 -8.10 3.00
CA VAL A 113 -9.84 -7.72 2.18
C VAL A 113 -9.72 -6.28 1.67
N SER A 114 -9.19 -5.35 2.46
CA SER A 114 -9.13 -3.92 2.10
C SER A 114 -8.07 -3.61 1.06
N GLU A 115 -6.99 -4.39 1.04
CA GLU A 115 -5.85 -4.24 0.13
C GLU A 115 -5.98 -5.10 -1.13
N TRP A 116 -6.93 -6.04 -1.15
CA TRP A 116 -7.12 -6.91 -2.31
C TRP A 116 -7.60 -6.12 -3.54
N GLY A 117 -6.74 -6.03 -4.54
CA GLY A 117 -6.93 -5.27 -5.76
C GLY A 117 -6.77 -3.76 -5.59
N ASP A 118 -6.23 -3.28 -4.47
CA ASP A 118 -6.04 -1.84 -4.26
C ASP A 118 -4.88 -1.30 -5.10
N LYS A 119 -4.84 0.04 -5.24
CA LYS A 119 -3.88 0.77 -6.06
C LYS A 119 -2.43 0.44 -5.69
N THR A 120 -2.16 0.25 -4.41
CA THR A 120 -0.83 -0.04 -3.85
C THR A 120 -0.42 -1.47 -4.12
N GLN A 121 -1.31 -2.45 -3.97
CA GLN A 121 -1.04 -3.83 -4.36
C GLN A 121 -0.68 -3.90 -5.86
N ILE A 122 -1.45 -3.23 -6.72
CA ILE A 122 -1.17 -3.19 -8.16
C ILE A 122 0.19 -2.52 -8.41
N ALA A 123 0.47 -1.38 -7.77
CA ALA A 123 1.77 -0.71 -7.87
C ALA A 123 2.93 -1.62 -7.44
N THR A 124 2.79 -2.37 -6.34
CA THR A 124 3.77 -3.35 -5.86
C THR A 124 4.07 -4.42 -6.92
N GLY A 125 3.04 -4.97 -7.56
CA GLY A 125 3.21 -5.92 -8.66
C GLY A 125 3.91 -5.30 -9.88
N LEU A 126 3.57 -4.05 -10.24
CA LEU A 126 4.26 -3.34 -11.33
C LEU A 126 5.74 -3.08 -11.02
N PHE A 127 6.08 -2.77 -9.77
CA PHE A 127 7.48 -2.65 -9.36
C PHE A 127 8.25 -3.96 -9.55
N ALA A 128 7.64 -5.11 -9.26
CA ALA A 128 8.27 -6.41 -9.50
C ALA A 128 8.52 -6.70 -10.98
N THR A 129 7.87 -5.99 -11.91
CA THR A 129 8.16 -6.14 -13.34
C THR A 129 9.46 -5.45 -13.79
N GLN A 130 9.96 -4.50 -13.00
CA GLN A 130 11.12 -3.69 -13.35
C GLN A 130 12.30 -3.85 -12.39
N TYR A 131 12.03 -4.25 -11.15
CA TYR A 131 13.01 -4.38 -10.07
C TYR A 131 12.99 -5.79 -9.51
N ASN A 132 14.01 -6.13 -8.71
CA ASN A 132 14.05 -7.43 -8.06
C ASN A 132 12.87 -7.60 -7.06
N GLY A 133 12.01 -8.61 -7.27
CA GLY A 133 10.80 -8.81 -6.48
C GLY A 133 11.04 -8.96 -4.98
N LEU A 134 12.11 -9.63 -4.55
CA LEU A 134 12.45 -9.76 -3.12
C LEU A 134 12.83 -8.42 -2.49
N MET A 135 13.54 -7.55 -3.23
CA MET A 135 13.88 -6.20 -2.78
C MET A 135 12.63 -5.30 -2.71
N VAL A 136 11.75 -5.42 -3.70
CA VAL A 136 10.45 -4.73 -3.70
C VAL A 136 9.63 -5.15 -2.48
N LEU A 137 9.47 -6.46 -2.24
CA LEU A 137 8.75 -6.99 -1.08
C LEU A 137 9.33 -6.43 0.22
N THR A 138 10.66 -6.44 0.35
CA THR A 138 11.34 -5.92 1.54
C THR A 138 11.02 -4.44 1.76
N GLY A 139 11.09 -3.61 0.73
CA GLY A 139 10.78 -2.18 0.80
C GLY A 139 9.32 -1.92 1.19
N VAL A 140 8.39 -2.64 0.57
CA VAL A 140 6.94 -2.53 0.83
C VAL A 140 6.59 -2.97 2.24
N ILE A 141 7.10 -4.12 2.70
CA ILE A 141 6.83 -4.63 4.04
C ILE A 141 7.42 -3.72 5.12
N ILE A 142 8.62 -3.14 4.89
CA ILE A 142 9.18 -2.13 5.80
C ILE A 142 8.25 -0.93 5.89
N ALA A 143 7.81 -0.38 4.76
CA ALA A 143 6.90 0.76 4.73
C ALA A 143 5.61 0.46 5.49
N LEU A 144 4.91 -0.60 5.13
CA LEU A 144 3.60 -0.96 5.68
C LEU A 144 3.68 -1.37 7.16
N SER A 145 4.75 -2.02 7.57
CA SER A 145 4.98 -2.34 9.00
C SER A 145 5.20 -1.08 9.83
N LEU A 146 6.01 -0.13 9.34
CA LEU A 146 6.22 1.16 10.02
C LEU A 146 4.91 1.94 10.14
N LEU A 147 4.14 2.02 9.07
CA LEU A 147 2.83 2.66 9.08
C LEU A 147 1.86 1.99 10.04
N SER A 148 1.86 0.65 10.12
CA SER A 148 1.01 -0.11 11.02
C SER A 148 1.39 0.11 12.48
N VAL A 149 2.70 0.13 12.80
CA VAL A 149 3.20 0.46 14.14
C VAL A 149 2.78 1.87 14.51
N ILE A 150 2.95 2.84 13.61
CA ILE A 150 2.48 4.21 13.83
C ILE A 150 0.97 4.16 14.10
N ALA A 151 0.15 3.59 13.23
CA ALA A 151 -1.31 3.55 13.43
C ALA A 151 -1.74 2.91 14.76
N ILE A 152 -1.07 1.84 15.21
CA ILE A 152 -1.40 1.14 16.46
C ILE A 152 -1.03 1.97 17.69
N TYR A 153 0.17 2.56 17.73
CA TYR A 153 0.70 3.22 18.92
C TYR A 153 0.41 4.72 18.99
N SER A 154 -0.03 5.34 17.89
CA SER A 154 -0.26 6.78 17.83
C SER A 154 -1.50 7.28 18.58
N GLY A 155 -2.39 6.38 18.99
CA GLY A 155 -3.67 6.73 19.62
C GLY A 155 -4.50 7.74 18.80
N LYS A 156 -5.46 8.41 19.44
CA LYS A 156 -6.28 9.46 18.78
C LYS A 156 -5.47 10.71 18.33
N PHE A 157 -4.15 10.78 18.54
CA PHE A 157 -3.36 12.01 18.44
C PHE A 157 -2.78 12.32 17.05
N ILE A 158 -2.67 11.35 16.15
CA ILE A 158 -1.96 11.53 14.87
C ILE A 158 -2.87 11.82 13.67
N SER A 159 -4.19 11.62 13.79
CA SER A 159 -5.12 11.93 12.69
C SER A 159 -5.31 13.44 12.45
N ASP A 160 -4.89 14.32 13.36
CA ASP A 160 -5.29 15.74 13.32
C ASP A 160 -4.23 16.68 12.70
N LYS A 161 -2.97 16.25 12.55
CA LYS A 161 -1.87 17.14 12.11
C LYS A 161 -1.46 17.00 10.65
N VAL A 162 -1.86 15.96 9.94
CA VAL A 162 -1.51 15.78 8.52
C VAL A 162 -2.73 16.06 7.64
N THR A 163 -2.68 17.16 6.90
CA THR A 163 -3.77 17.54 6.00
C THR A 163 -3.86 16.54 4.85
N ARG A 164 -4.97 15.78 4.78
CA ARG A 164 -5.24 14.81 3.71
C ARG A 164 -5.00 15.36 2.31
N GLU A 165 -5.31 16.64 2.10
CA GLU A 165 -5.11 17.29 0.81
C GLU A 165 -3.65 17.27 0.34
N THR A 166 -2.70 17.48 1.25
CA THR A 166 -1.27 17.45 0.93
C THR A 166 -0.85 16.03 0.54
N LEU A 167 -1.33 15.02 1.27
CA LEU A 167 -1.03 13.61 0.97
C LEU A 167 -1.61 13.17 -0.36
N THR A 168 -2.88 13.49 -0.63
CA THR A 168 -3.52 13.16 -1.92
C THR A 168 -2.79 13.81 -3.09
N LYS A 169 -2.39 15.09 -2.96
CA LYS A 169 -1.60 15.78 -3.99
C LYS A 169 -0.23 15.14 -4.18
N LEU A 170 0.46 14.82 -3.09
CA LEU A 170 1.78 14.20 -3.12
C LEU A 170 1.73 12.81 -3.77
N THR A 171 0.82 11.94 -3.33
CA THR A 171 0.63 10.59 -3.89
C THR A 171 0.23 10.65 -5.36
N GLY A 172 -0.70 11.53 -5.72
CA GLY A 172 -1.11 11.71 -7.11
C GLY A 172 0.05 12.15 -8.02
N PHE A 173 0.81 13.15 -7.60
CA PHE A 173 1.99 13.62 -8.33
C PHE A 173 3.08 12.54 -8.41
N LEU A 174 3.28 11.78 -7.33
CA LEU A 174 4.24 10.71 -7.25
C LEU A 174 3.88 9.57 -8.22
N PHE A 175 2.61 9.16 -8.29
CA PHE A 175 2.17 8.15 -9.26
C PHE A 175 2.30 8.64 -10.70
N ILE A 176 1.96 9.90 -11.01
CA ILE A 176 2.19 10.46 -12.35
C ILE A 176 3.69 10.46 -12.69
N SER A 177 4.54 10.88 -11.75
CA SER A 177 6.00 10.91 -11.93
C SER A 177 6.57 9.51 -12.19
N MET A 178 6.12 8.51 -11.43
CA MET A 178 6.48 7.11 -11.65
C MET A 178 6.03 6.62 -13.02
N GLY A 179 4.82 6.98 -13.45
CA GLY A 179 4.31 6.60 -14.76
C GLY A 179 5.13 7.18 -15.91
N VAL A 180 5.50 8.47 -15.82
CA VAL A 180 6.41 9.11 -16.78
C VAL A 180 7.79 8.45 -16.79
N LEU A 181 8.35 8.14 -15.61
CA LEU A 181 9.64 7.45 -15.50
C LEU A 181 9.61 6.07 -16.17
N PHE A 182 8.53 5.32 -15.98
CA PHE A 182 8.35 3.99 -16.60
C PHE A 182 8.16 4.05 -18.12
N PHE A 183 7.66 5.17 -18.67
CA PHE A 183 7.62 5.39 -20.11
C PHE A 183 9.00 5.72 -20.71
N LEU A 184 9.83 6.42 -19.94
CA LEU A 184 11.13 6.91 -20.41
C LEU A 184 12.26 5.88 -20.26
N PHE A 185 12.20 5.03 -19.23
CA PHE A 185 13.29 4.12 -18.83
C PHE A 185 12.88 2.65 -18.81
#